data_AF-A0AAE4I149-F1
#
_entry.id   AF-A0AAE4I149-F1
#
_cell.length_a   1.000
_cell.length_b   1.000
_cell.length_c   1.000
_cell.angle_alpha   90.00
_cell.angle_beta   90.00
_cell.angle_gamma   90.00
#
_symmetry.space_group_name_H-M   'P 1'
#
loop_
_entity.id
_entity.type
_entity.pdbx_description
1 polymer ?
#
loop_
_entity_poly.entity_id
_entity_poly.type
_entity_poly.pdbx_seq_one_letter_code
_entity_poly.pdbx_strand_id
1 'polypeptide(L)'
;MNRVEFIKELSNYLAYEVRPSEVHRLIEYYDEMILDLMEDGYSEKAAVAKLGDPQQLAYEAAGIPTEVKVPRRFNWLWISLLILGFPLWGSLALAAFLVLLSIDIIIWCIPFTGACIAGGTIIGGAVAAFTSPFVLFDSIFMGVTQFGMGLFLFGFGLLCMWLTYKFSAVFINLHRSLMGIIRRNIFQRKVVQV
;
A
#
# COMPACT_ATOMS: atom_id res chain seq x y z
N MET A 1 -42.94 10.16 -38.22
CA MET A 1 -43.01 11.24 -37.21
C MET A 1 -42.91 12.56 -37.93
N ASN A 2 -43.63 13.57 -37.47
CA ASN A 2 -43.44 14.94 -37.94
C ASN A 2 -42.27 15.61 -37.18
N ARG A 3 -41.74 16.74 -37.67
CA ARG A 3 -40.62 17.49 -37.08
C ARG A 3 -40.88 17.81 -35.60
N VAL A 4 -42.08 18.30 -35.30
CA VAL A 4 -42.49 18.69 -33.93
C VAL A 4 -42.49 17.48 -32.98
N GLU A 5 -42.92 16.31 -33.46
CA GLU A 5 -42.92 15.08 -32.66
C GLU A 5 -41.49 14.58 -32.41
N PHE A 6 -40.63 14.64 -33.43
CA PHE A 6 -39.24 14.23 -33.35
C PHE A 6 -38.45 15.07 -32.34
N ILE A 7 -38.55 16.41 -32.42
CA ILE A 7 -37.86 17.31 -31.48
C ILE A 7 -38.38 17.14 -30.05
N LYS A 8 -39.68 16.87 -29.89
CA LYS A 8 -40.26 16.60 -28.57
C LYS A 8 -39.72 15.30 -27.96
N GLU A 9 -39.61 14.24 -28.74
CA GLU A 9 -39.00 12.99 -28.25
C GLU A 9 -37.51 13.15 -27.97
N LEU A 10 -36.76 13.78 -28.88
CA LEU A 10 -35.33 14.07 -28.70
C LEU A 10 -35.07 14.89 -27.43
N SER A 11 -35.89 15.91 -27.15
CA SER A 11 -35.76 16.74 -25.96
C SER A 11 -36.02 15.97 -24.66
N ASN A 12 -36.97 15.02 -24.66
CA ASN A 12 -37.22 14.16 -23.51
C ASN A 12 -36.03 13.23 -23.21
N TYR A 13 -35.40 12.66 -24.25
CA TYR A 13 -34.22 11.81 -24.07
C TYR A 13 -33.00 12.63 -23.62
N LEU A 14 -32.75 13.78 -24.25
CA LEU A 14 -31.63 14.67 -23.89
C LEU A 14 -31.77 15.26 -22.48
N ALA A 15 -33.00 15.53 -22.00
CA ALA A 15 -33.23 16.04 -20.65
C ALA A 15 -32.82 15.07 -19.54
N TYR A 16 -32.79 13.76 -19.83
CA TYR A 16 -32.36 12.75 -18.88
C TYR A 16 -30.84 12.54 -18.86
N GLU A 17 -30.19 12.71 -20.02
CA GLU A 17 -28.78 12.34 -20.20
C GLU A 17 -27.81 13.55 -20.16
N VAL A 18 -28.30 14.76 -20.39
CA VAL A 18 -27.46 15.97 -20.60
C VAL A 18 -27.84 17.12 -19.66
N ARG A 19 -26.89 18.01 -19.36
CA ARG A 19 -27.12 19.20 -18.53
C ARG A 19 -28.15 20.13 -19.19
N PRO A 20 -29.05 20.80 -18.41
CA PRO A 20 -30.12 21.64 -18.95
C PRO A 20 -29.66 22.73 -19.94
N SER A 21 -28.45 23.26 -19.76
CA SER A 21 -27.87 24.29 -20.64
C SER A 21 -27.44 23.78 -22.03
N GLU A 22 -27.10 22.50 -22.15
CA GLU A 22 -26.64 21.88 -23.40
C GLU A 22 -27.82 21.29 -24.20
N VAL A 23 -28.89 20.88 -23.52
CA VAL A 23 -30.12 20.36 -24.14
C VAL A 23 -30.72 21.34 -25.14
N HIS A 24 -30.83 22.63 -24.78
CA HIS A 24 -31.42 23.63 -25.67
C HIS A 24 -30.59 23.83 -26.95
N ARG A 25 -29.27 23.86 -26.80
CA ARG A 25 -28.33 24.01 -27.93
C ARG A 25 -28.37 22.81 -28.87
N LEU A 26 -28.46 21.60 -28.34
CA LEU A 26 -28.57 20.38 -29.14
C LEU A 26 -29.90 20.32 -29.89
N ILE A 27 -31.00 20.69 -29.24
CA ILE A 27 -32.32 20.76 -29.87
C ILE A 27 -32.31 21.76 -31.04
N GLU A 28 -31.80 22.98 -30.82
CA GLU A 28 -31.71 24.01 -31.85
C GLU A 28 -30.87 23.55 -33.04
N TYR A 29 -29.72 22.91 -32.77
CA TYR A 29 -28.85 22.36 -33.81
C TYR A 29 -29.56 21.30 -34.68
N TYR A 30 -30.26 20.35 -34.07
CA TYR A 30 -30.98 19.32 -34.84
C TYR A 30 -32.21 19.86 -35.54
N ASP A 31 -32.83 20.90 -34.99
CA ASP A 31 -33.96 21.58 -35.62
C ASP A 31 -33.53 22.37 -36.87
N GLU A 32 -32.39 23.06 -36.81
CA GLU A 32 -31.77 23.70 -37.99
C GLU A 32 -31.40 22.66 -39.06
N MET A 33 -30.83 21.51 -38.68
CA MET A 33 -30.53 20.44 -39.65
C MET A 33 -31.79 19.90 -40.36
N ILE A 34 -32.93 19.81 -39.68
CA ILE A 34 -34.19 19.40 -40.31
C ILE A 34 -34.66 20.48 -41.29
N LEU A 35 -34.53 21.76 -40.92
CA LEU A 35 -34.90 22.88 -41.76
C LEU A 35 -34.04 22.96 -43.03
N ASP A 36 -32.73 22.79 -42.92
CA ASP A 36 -31.81 22.74 -44.07
C ASP A 36 -32.22 21.63 -45.06
N LEU A 37 -32.55 20.44 -44.53
CA LEU A 37 -33.03 19.34 -45.37
C LEU A 37 -34.38 19.65 -46.03
N MET A 38 -35.26 20.40 -45.35
CA MET A 38 -36.51 20.85 -45.96
C MET A 38 -36.29 21.92 -47.04
N GLU A 39 -35.30 22.80 -46.85
CA GLU A 39 -34.89 23.80 -47.85
C GLU A 39 -34.26 23.16 -49.10
N ASP A 40 -33.52 22.06 -48.92
CA ASP A 40 -32.99 21.21 -50.00
C ASP A 40 -34.07 20.44 -50.79
N GLY A 41 -35.36 20.65 -50.48
CA GLY A 41 -36.49 20.08 -51.20
C GLY A 41 -36.98 18.72 -50.68
N TYR A 42 -36.53 18.29 -49.50
CA TYR A 42 -37.07 17.09 -48.87
C TYR A 42 -38.39 17.39 -48.14
N SER A 43 -39.35 16.48 -48.24
CA SER A 43 -40.54 16.54 -47.38
C SER A 43 -40.16 16.38 -45.90
N GLU A 44 -40.90 17.00 -44.99
CA GLU A 44 -40.67 16.96 -43.53
C GLU A 44 -40.44 15.53 -43.01
N LYS A 45 -41.22 14.55 -43.49
CA LYS A 45 -41.10 13.14 -43.09
C LYS A 45 -39.80 12.50 -43.60
N ALA A 46 -39.32 12.92 -44.77
CA ALA A 46 -38.07 12.42 -45.34
C ALA A 46 -36.85 13.03 -44.65
N ALA A 47 -36.93 14.31 -44.25
CA ALA A 47 -35.88 14.98 -43.48
C ALA A 47 -35.68 14.31 -42.10
N VAL A 48 -36.78 14.05 -41.38
CA VAL A 48 -36.75 13.35 -40.08
C VAL A 48 -36.24 11.90 -40.24
N ALA A 49 -36.67 11.19 -41.29
CA ALA A 49 -36.20 9.82 -41.54
C ALA A 49 -34.69 9.73 -41.83
N LYS A 50 -34.09 10.81 -42.34
CA LYS A 50 -32.65 10.88 -42.65
C LYS A 50 -31.79 11.04 -41.38
N LEU A 51 -32.34 11.66 -40.34
CA LEU A 51 -31.69 11.81 -39.03
C LEU A 51 -31.77 10.53 -38.19
N GLY A 52 -32.75 9.67 -38.44
CA GLY A 52 -32.86 8.37 -37.78
C GLY A 52 -33.71 8.39 -36.51
N ASP A 53 -33.35 7.53 -35.54
CA ASP A 53 -34.12 7.33 -34.30
C ASP A 53 -33.73 8.40 -33.25
N PRO A 54 -34.69 9.20 -32.72
CA PRO A 54 -34.39 10.25 -31.75
C PRO A 54 -33.71 9.73 -30.46
N GLN A 55 -33.94 8.48 -30.08
CA GLN A 55 -33.27 7.89 -28.92
C GLN A 55 -31.77 7.65 -29.17
N GLN A 56 -31.42 7.12 -30.36
CA GLN A 56 -30.02 6.86 -30.72
C GLN A 56 -29.24 8.17 -30.90
N LEU A 57 -29.89 9.16 -31.50
CA LEU A 57 -29.33 10.49 -31.70
C LEU A 57 -29.06 11.21 -30.38
N ALA A 58 -29.96 11.09 -29.40
CA ALA A 58 -29.75 11.62 -28.06
C ALA A 58 -28.53 10.98 -27.37
N TYR A 59 -28.39 9.66 -27.46
CA TYR A 59 -27.29 8.91 -26.86
C TYR A 59 -25.93 9.26 -27.48
N GLU A 60 -25.89 9.47 -28.80
CA GLU A 60 -24.68 9.91 -29.53
C GLU A 60 -24.34 11.38 -29.19
N ALA A 61 -25.34 12.26 -29.14
CA ALA A 61 -25.18 13.67 -28.80
C ALA A 61 -24.81 13.92 -27.33
N ALA A 62 -25.27 13.07 -26.41
CA ALA A 62 -24.93 13.11 -24.99
C ALA A 62 -23.46 12.75 -24.73
N GLY A 63 -22.73 12.28 -25.75
CA GLY A 63 -21.31 11.97 -25.63
C GLY A 63 -21.03 10.91 -24.58
N ILE A 64 -22.01 10.04 -24.26
CA ILE A 64 -21.78 8.86 -23.45
C ILE A 64 -20.81 8.03 -24.28
N PRO A 65 -19.53 7.92 -23.87
CA PRO A 65 -18.57 7.19 -24.67
C PRO A 65 -19.13 5.79 -24.79
N THR A 66 -19.53 5.41 -26.02
CA THR A 66 -19.73 4.00 -26.39
C THR A 66 -18.59 3.29 -25.72
N GLU A 67 -18.90 2.44 -24.73
CA GLU A 67 -17.90 1.82 -23.88
C GLU A 67 -16.74 1.48 -24.77
N VAL A 68 -15.61 2.18 -24.60
CA VAL A 68 -14.40 1.80 -25.28
C VAL A 68 -14.10 0.48 -24.62
N LYS A 69 -14.63 -0.60 -25.21
CA LYS A 69 -14.11 -1.94 -25.09
C LYS A 69 -12.72 -1.79 -25.67
N VAL A 70 -11.81 -1.27 -24.85
CA VAL A 70 -10.39 -1.53 -24.95
C VAL A 70 -10.38 -3.04 -25.13
N PRO A 71 -10.01 -3.55 -26.32
CA PRO A 71 -9.81 -4.97 -26.44
C PRO A 71 -8.67 -5.22 -25.47
N ARG A 72 -9.00 -5.73 -24.27
CA ARG A 72 -8.03 -6.41 -23.43
C ARG A 72 -7.61 -7.58 -24.28
N ARG A 73 -6.62 -7.36 -25.16
CA ARG A 73 -5.81 -8.41 -25.74
C ARG A 73 -5.17 -9.04 -24.53
N PHE A 74 -5.88 -10.02 -23.98
CA PHE A 74 -5.39 -10.99 -23.03
C PHE A 74 -4.24 -11.66 -23.76
N ASN A 75 -3.06 -11.05 -23.69
CA ASN A 75 -1.86 -11.63 -24.22
C ASN A 75 -1.64 -12.89 -23.40
N TRP A 76 -2.06 -14.03 -23.94
CA TRP A 76 -1.89 -15.33 -23.31
C TRP A 76 -0.43 -15.57 -22.93
N LEU A 77 0.50 -14.96 -23.69
CA LEU A 77 1.92 -14.86 -23.39
C LEU A 77 2.23 -14.10 -22.08
N TRP A 78 1.55 -12.99 -21.79
CA TRP A 78 1.71 -12.28 -20.52
C TRP A 78 1.16 -13.09 -19.36
N ILE A 79 0.05 -13.80 -19.55
CA ILE A 79 -0.53 -14.67 -18.52
C ILE A 79 0.29 -15.93 -18.31
N SER A 80 0.81 -16.55 -19.37
CA SER A 80 1.74 -17.66 -19.25
C SER A 80 3.06 -17.21 -18.64
N LEU A 81 3.58 -16.02 -18.99
CA LEU A 81 4.77 -15.44 -18.36
C LEU A 81 4.51 -15.05 -16.91
N LEU A 82 3.27 -14.66 -16.55
CA LEU A 82 2.88 -14.38 -15.18
C LEU A 82 2.69 -15.67 -14.38
N ILE A 83 2.16 -16.74 -14.98
CA ILE A 83 1.95 -18.05 -14.35
C ILE A 83 3.27 -18.82 -14.20
N LEU A 84 4.12 -18.82 -15.22
CA LEU A 84 5.47 -19.40 -15.17
C LEU A 84 6.43 -18.51 -14.37
N GLY A 85 6.15 -17.20 -14.38
CA GLY A 85 6.82 -16.22 -13.55
C GLY A 85 6.39 -16.30 -12.09
N PHE A 86 5.15 -16.69 -11.75
CA PHE A 86 4.67 -16.72 -10.37
C PHE A 86 5.52 -17.61 -9.44
N PRO A 87 5.97 -18.82 -9.85
CA PRO A 87 7.00 -19.58 -9.12
C PRO A 87 8.30 -18.80 -8.91
N LEU A 88 8.72 -18.00 -9.89
CA LEU A 88 9.99 -17.27 -9.89
C LEU A 88 9.91 -15.96 -9.09
N TRP A 89 8.88 -15.16 -9.31
CA TRP A 89 8.56 -13.96 -8.54
C TRP A 89 8.17 -14.29 -7.10
N GLY A 90 7.44 -15.39 -6.89
CA GLY A 90 7.07 -15.89 -5.57
C GLY A 90 8.29 -16.36 -4.78
N SER A 91 9.17 -17.16 -5.38
CA SER A 91 10.43 -17.56 -4.73
C SER A 91 11.37 -16.38 -4.51
N LEU A 92 11.45 -15.41 -5.43
CA LEU A 92 12.28 -14.22 -5.26
C LEU A 92 11.74 -13.28 -4.17
N ALA A 93 10.43 -13.08 -4.10
CA ALA A 93 9.79 -12.31 -3.04
C ALA A 93 9.95 -13.00 -1.68
N LEU A 94 9.79 -14.32 -1.63
CA LEU A 94 10.04 -15.12 -0.43
C LEU A 94 11.51 -15.03 0.00
N ALA A 95 12.45 -15.14 -0.94
CA ALA A 95 13.88 -14.99 -0.65
C ALA A 95 14.20 -13.60 -0.09
N ALA A 96 13.67 -12.54 -0.70
CA ALA A 96 13.82 -11.18 -0.19
C ALA A 96 13.23 -11.02 1.23
N PHE A 97 12.06 -11.61 1.47
CA PHE A 97 11.44 -11.62 2.80
C PHE A 97 12.28 -12.37 3.84
N LEU A 98 12.82 -13.53 3.49
CA LEU A 98 13.71 -14.31 4.36
C LEU A 98 15.02 -13.57 4.66
N VAL A 99 15.57 -12.84 3.69
CA VAL A 99 16.76 -12.00 3.90
C VAL A 99 16.45 -10.88 4.89
N LEU A 100 15.32 -10.19 4.75
CA LEU A 100 14.89 -9.17 5.70
C LEU A 100 14.69 -9.75 7.11
N LEU A 101 14.02 -10.90 7.22
CA LEU A 101 13.87 -11.61 8.49
C LEU A 101 15.21 -12.01 9.12
N SER A 102 16.15 -12.49 8.31
CA SER A 102 17.49 -12.85 8.78
C SER A 102 18.21 -11.64 9.37
N ILE A 103 18.14 -10.49 8.70
CA ILE A 103 18.73 -9.23 9.18
C ILE A 103 18.08 -8.82 10.51
N ASP A 104 16.75 -8.89 10.62
CA ASP A 104 16.05 -8.60 11.88
C ASP A 104 16.50 -9.53 13.02
N ILE A 105 16.61 -10.84 12.76
CA ILE A 105 17.08 -11.81 13.77
C ILE A 105 18.50 -11.47 14.24
N ILE A 106 19.42 -11.17 13.31
CA ILE A 106 20.80 -10.80 13.65
C ILE A 106 20.84 -9.54 14.51
N ILE A 107 20.02 -8.55 14.20
CA ILE A 107 19.90 -7.32 14.99
C ILE A 107 19.42 -7.64 16.42
N TRP A 108 18.46 -8.55 16.58
CA TRP A 108 17.95 -8.98 17.89
C TRP A 108 18.87 -9.93 18.66
N CYS A 109 19.80 -10.62 18.00
CA CYS A 109 20.80 -11.47 18.67
C CYS A 109 21.75 -10.67 19.58
N ILE A 110 22.09 -9.43 19.22
CA ILE A 110 23.01 -8.58 20.00
C ILE A 110 22.42 -8.27 21.40
N PRO A 111 21.21 -7.71 21.53
CA PRO A 111 20.62 -7.48 22.85
C PRO A 111 20.32 -8.80 23.59
N PHE A 112 19.96 -9.87 22.88
CA PHE A 112 19.68 -11.16 23.50
C PHE A 112 20.92 -11.77 24.17
N THR A 113 22.05 -11.82 23.45
CA THR A 113 23.31 -12.34 24.00
C THR A 113 23.80 -11.50 25.19
N GLY A 114 23.69 -10.16 25.10
CA GLY A 114 23.99 -9.27 26.22
C GLY A 114 23.12 -9.53 27.44
N ALA A 115 21.82 -9.77 27.24
CA ALA A 115 20.90 -10.12 28.33
C ALA A 115 21.24 -11.48 28.96
N CYS A 116 21.61 -12.50 28.17
CA CYS A 116 22.05 -13.80 28.68
C CYS A 116 23.33 -13.68 29.52
N ILE A 117 24.32 -12.91 29.06
CA ILE A 117 25.57 -12.67 29.80
C ILE A 117 25.29 -11.94 31.11
N ALA A 118 24.47 -10.89 31.07
CA ALA A 118 24.06 -10.15 32.26
C ALA A 118 23.32 -11.06 33.26
N GLY A 119 22.35 -11.85 32.79
CA GLY A 119 21.61 -12.80 33.62
C GLY A 119 22.52 -13.85 34.26
N GLY A 120 23.41 -14.45 33.48
CA GLY A 120 24.35 -15.47 33.97
C GLY A 120 25.34 -14.93 34.99
N THR A 121 25.85 -13.71 34.80
CA THR A 121 26.79 -13.06 35.74
C THR A 121 26.10 -12.58 37.02
N ILE A 122 24.85 -12.11 36.95
CA ILE A 122 24.04 -11.76 38.13
C ILE A 122 23.74 -13.01 38.96
N ILE A 123 23.22 -14.07 38.33
CA ILE A 123 22.86 -15.31 39.03
C ILE A 123 24.12 -15.97 39.58
N GLY A 124 25.18 -16.09 38.77
CA GLY A 124 26.47 -16.65 39.20
C GLY A 124 27.11 -15.84 40.33
N GLY A 125 27.08 -14.51 40.25
CA GLY A 125 27.58 -13.63 41.29
C GLY A 125 26.79 -13.75 42.59
N ALA A 126 25.46 -13.82 42.52
CA ALA A 126 24.60 -14.03 43.69
C ALA A 126 24.86 -15.39 44.34
N VAL A 127 24.90 -16.48 43.56
CA VAL A 127 25.21 -17.82 44.08
C VAL A 127 26.59 -17.87 44.71
N ALA A 128 27.60 -17.26 44.09
CA ALA A 128 28.95 -17.17 44.65
C ALA A 128 28.98 -16.41 45.99
N ALA A 129 28.21 -15.32 46.11
CA ALA A 129 28.08 -14.55 47.34
C ALA A 129 27.36 -15.33 48.45
N PHE A 130 26.28 -16.05 48.13
CA PHE A 130 25.54 -16.87 49.10
C PHE A 130 26.28 -18.13 49.54
N THR A 131 27.14 -18.69 48.68
CA THR A 131 27.94 -19.88 49.00
C THR A 131 29.24 -19.56 49.74
N SER A 132 29.69 -18.29 49.70
CA SER A 132 30.93 -17.84 50.37
C SER A 132 30.99 -18.16 51.87
N PRO A 133 29.94 -17.97 52.69
CA PRO A 133 29.96 -18.31 54.12
C PRO A 133 30.26 -19.78 54.40
N PHE A 134 29.84 -20.69 53.50
CA PHE A 134 30.12 -22.12 53.65
C PHE A 134 31.60 -22.44 53.40
N VAL A 135 32.24 -21.73 52.48
CA VAL A 135 33.67 -21.91 52.13
C VAL A 135 34.59 -21.24 53.16
N LEU A 136 34.11 -20.21 53.86
CA LEU A 136 34.86 -19.56 54.95
C LEU A 136 35.19 -20.53 56.10
N PHE A 137 34.38 -21.57 56.32
CA PHE A 137 34.64 -22.58 57.36
C PHE A 137 35.86 -23.46 57.03
N ASP A 138 36.14 -23.71 55.75
CA ASP A 138 37.30 -24.50 55.31
C ASP A 138 38.55 -23.63 55.14
N SER A 139 38.39 -22.44 54.56
CA SER A 139 39.52 -21.56 54.26
C SER A 139 39.07 -20.11 54.12
N ILE A 140 39.49 -19.27 55.07
CA ILE A 140 39.14 -17.83 55.10
C ILE A 140 39.55 -17.14 53.79
N PHE A 141 40.72 -17.46 53.25
CA PHE A 141 41.22 -16.85 52.01
C PHE A 141 40.33 -17.18 50.80
N MET A 142 39.89 -18.44 50.66
CA MET A 142 38.99 -18.85 49.58
C MET A 142 37.59 -18.23 49.73
N GLY A 143 37.06 -18.16 50.95
CA GLY A 143 35.73 -17.56 51.16
C GLY A 143 35.69 -16.06 50.89
N VAL A 144 36.73 -15.29 51.28
CA VAL A 144 36.81 -13.84 51.02
C VAL A 144 37.00 -13.55 49.53
N THR A 145 37.87 -14.30 48.84
CA THR A 145 38.09 -14.14 47.40
C THR A 145 36.85 -14.52 46.59
N GLN A 146 36.13 -15.58 46.97
CA GLN A 146 34.86 -15.97 46.36
C GLN A 146 33.76 -14.92 46.59
N PHE A 147 33.70 -14.31 47.78
CA PHE A 147 32.76 -13.22 48.05
C PHE A 147 33.04 -12.00 47.18
N GLY A 148 34.32 -11.58 47.10
CA GLY A 148 34.75 -10.46 46.28
C GLY A 148 34.50 -10.69 44.79
N MET A 149 34.80 -11.88 44.28
CA MET A 149 34.54 -12.25 42.89
C MET A 149 33.03 -12.32 42.61
N GLY A 150 32.23 -12.80 43.55
CA GLY A 150 30.77 -12.83 43.45
C GLY A 150 30.15 -11.44 43.35
N LEU A 151 30.58 -10.50 44.22
CA LEU A 151 30.17 -9.09 44.18
C LEU A 151 30.62 -8.39 42.90
N PHE A 152 31.84 -8.68 42.44
CA PHE A 152 32.35 -8.13 41.19
C PHE A 152 31.54 -8.61 39.98
N LEU A 153 31.26 -9.92 39.88
CA LEU A 153 30.44 -10.50 38.81
C LEU A 153 29.00 -9.98 38.85
N PHE A 154 28.43 -9.82 40.04
CA PHE A 154 27.09 -9.25 40.21
C PHE A 154 27.03 -7.79 39.75
N GLY A 155 28.00 -6.97 40.15
CA GLY A 155 28.11 -5.58 39.72
C GLY A 155 28.38 -5.45 38.22
N PHE A 156 29.25 -6.30 37.67
CA PHE A 156 29.52 -6.37 36.24
C PHE A 156 28.27 -6.76 35.44
N GLY A 157 27.50 -7.72 35.94
CA GLY A 157 26.24 -8.15 35.33
C GLY A 157 25.19 -7.03 35.29
N LEU A 158 25.06 -6.24 36.35
CA LEU A 158 24.19 -5.05 36.37
C LEU A 158 24.63 -3.98 35.36
N LEU A 159 25.93 -3.73 35.25
CA LEU A 159 26.48 -2.80 34.24
C LEU A 159 26.22 -3.31 32.82
N CYS A 160 26.45 -4.59 32.55
CA CYS A 160 26.11 -5.22 31.28
C CYS A 160 24.61 -5.10 30.97
N MET A 161 23.73 -5.35 31.95
CA MET A 161 22.28 -5.21 31.76
C MET A 161 21.89 -3.77 31.40
N TRP A 162 22.45 -2.78 32.09
CA TRP A 162 22.21 -1.36 31.81
C TRP A 162 22.72 -0.95 30.42
N LEU A 163 23.91 -1.42 30.06
CA LEU A 163 24.50 -1.18 28.74
C LEU A 163 23.63 -1.79 27.63
N THR A 164 23.20 -3.05 27.80
CA THR A 164 22.30 -3.73 26.86
C THR A 164 20.95 -3.02 26.75
N TYR A 165 20.39 -2.51 27.84
CA TYR A 165 19.15 -1.71 27.81
C TYR A 165 19.33 -0.42 27.00
N LYS A 166 20.44 0.31 27.22
CA LYS A 166 20.75 1.53 26.46
C LYS A 166 20.94 1.25 24.98
N PHE A 167 21.68 0.20 24.63
CA PHE A 167 21.85 -0.21 23.23
C PHE A 167 20.51 -0.60 22.61
N SER A 168 19.69 -1.41 23.30
CA SER A 168 18.37 -1.80 22.80
C SER A 168 17.48 -0.58 22.52
N ALA A 169 17.48 0.43 23.40
CA ALA A 169 16.73 1.67 23.17
C ALA A 169 17.22 2.43 21.92
N VAL A 170 18.53 2.49 21.70
CA VAL A 170 19.12 3.09 20.48
C VAL A 170 18.70 2.31 19.23
N PHE A 171 18.73 0.98 19.29
CA PHE A 171 18.29 0.12 18.17
C PHE A 171 16.81 0.30 17.85
N ILE A 172 15.94 0.39 18.86
CA ILE A 172 14.50 0.63 18.65
C ILE A 172 14.27 2.01 18.01
N ASN A 173 15.01 3.03 18.44
CA ASN A 173 14.91 4.36 17.82
C ASN A 173 15.43 4.37 16.39
N LEU A 174 16.53 3.67 16.10
CA LEU A 174 17.07 3.53 14.75
C LEU A 174 16.08 2.80 13.83
N HIS A 175 15.50 1.69 14.31
CA HIS A 175 14.49 0.93 13.57
C HIS A 175 13.23 1.78 13.30
N ARG A 176 12.73 2.52 14.31
CA ARG A 176 11.61 3.46 14.13
C ARG A 176 11.94 4.57 13.14
N SER A 177 13.17 5.08 13.15
CA SER A 177 13.62 6.13 12.22
C SER A 177 13.65 5.61 10.78
N LEU A 178 14.22 4.43 10.55
CA LEU A 178 14.23 3.77 9.24
C LEU A 178 12.80 3.52 8.73
N MET A 179 11.92 3.00 9.59
CA MET A 179 10.51 2.77 9.24
C MET A 179 9.78 4.08 8.93
N GLY A 180 10.10 5.16 9.65
CA GLY A 180 9.61 6.51 9.39
C GLY A 180 10.06 7.07 8.03
N ILE A 181 11.34 6.88 7.67
CA ILE A 181 11.90 7.33 6.38
C ILE A 181 11.24 6.57 5.22
N ILE A 182 11.11 5.24 5.34
CA ILE A 182 10.45 4.40 4.33
C ILE A 182 9.00 4.83 4.14
N ARG A 183 8.25 5.02 5.24
CA ARG A 183 6.87 5.51 5.18
C ARG A 183 6.79 6.88 4.51
N ARG A 184 7.70 7.80 4.82
CA ARG A 184 7.72 9.14 4.23
C ARG A 184 8.00 9.11 2.74
N ASN A 185 9.00 8.34 2.30
CA ASN A 185 9.39 8.23 0.90
C ASN A 185 8.35 7.50 0.03
N ILE A 186 7.66 6.49 0.58
CA ILE A 186 6.66 5.73 -0.17
C ILE A 186 5.30 6.44 -0.21
N PHE A 187 4.85 7.07 0.89
CA PHE A 187 3.52 7.71 0.92
C PHE A 187 3.49 9.14 0.40
N GLN A 188 4.58 9.92 0.46
CA GLN A 188 4.55 11.32 0.02
C GLN A 188 4.84 11.51 -1.48
N ARG A 189 5.42 10.51 -2.17
CA ARG A 189 5.60 10.57 -3.64
C ARG A 189 4.30 10.49 -4.43
N LYS A 190 3.17 10.06 -3.82
CA LYS A 190 1.87 9.97 -4.51
C LYS A 190 1.09 11.29 -4.58
N VAL A 191 1.53 12.36 -3.93
CA VAL A 191 0.75 13.62 -3.83
C VAL A 191 1.23 14.72 -4.78
N VAL A 192 2.30 14.48 -5.55
CA VAL A 192 2.83 15.48 -6.51
C VAL A 192 2.65 14.99 -7.95
N GLN A 193 1.42 14.63 -8.31
CA GLN A 193 0.96 14.57 -9.70
C GLN A 193 -0.54 14.89 -9.72
N VAL A 194 -0.87 16.18 -9.58
CA VAL A 194 -2.12 16.77 -10.08
C VAL A 194 -1.74 18.10 -10.72
#